data_AF-A0A7X7BUT8-F1
#
_entry.id   AF-A0A7X7BUT8-F1
#
_cell.length_a   1.000
_cell.length_b   1.000
_cell.length_c   1.000
_cell.angle_alpha   90.00
_cell.angle_beta   90.00
_cell.angle_gamma   90.00
#
_symmetry.space_group_name_H-M   'P 1'
#
loop_
_entity.id
_entity.type
_entity.pdbx_description
1 polymer ?
#
loop_
_entity_poly.entity_id
_entity_poly.type
_entity_poly.pdbx_seq_one_letter_code
_entity_poly.pdbx_strand_id
1 'polypeptide(L)'
;QGVLNILEFSGLGLPKYYEWRSRSGCTFCFYQRKIEWVGLLERHPEAFEEAKAYEKQAMDNHSAFTWSERESLEELADPERIAQIKADYEKRLERAKKRRIANPLRADEPIDLDELYGNSKVCLACHK
;
A
#
# COMPACT_ATOMS: atom_id res chain seq x y z
N GLN A 1 -6.86 -11.41 -23.76
CA GLN A 1 -5.50 -11.03 -23.37
C GLN A 1 -5.55 -9.89 -22.36
N GLY A 2 -4.96 -10.03 -21.17
CA GLY A 2 -4.87 -8.93 -20.19
C GLY A 2 -3.55 -8.17 -20.30
N VAL A 3 -3.51 -6.92 -19.82
CA VAL A 3 -2.30 -6.06 -19.85
C VAL A 3 -1.10 -6.72 -19.16
N LEU A 4 -1.33 -7.38 -18.01
CA LEU A 4 -0.26 -8.08 -17.26
C LEU A 4 0.45 -9.14 -18.11
N ASN A 5 -0.33 -9.98 -18.82
CA ASN A 5 0.24 -11.02 -19.67
C ASN A 5 1.04 -10.42 -20.82
N ILE A 6 0.57 -9.31 -21.41
CA ILE A 6 1.27 -8.63 -22.50
C ILE A 6 2.63 -8.10 -22.00
N LEU A 7 2.66 -7.47 -20.83
CA LEU A 7 3.90 -6.95 -20.23
C LEU A 7 4.91 -8.07 -19.93
N GLU A 8 4.44 -9.19 -19.39
CA GLU A 8 5.28 -10.35 -19.10
C GLU A 8 5.85 -10.98 -20.39
N PHE A 9 5.00 -11.27 -21.39
CA PHE A 9 5.45 -11.87 -22.66
C PHE A 9 6.34 -10.94 -23.49
N SER A 10 6.22 -9.62 -23.29
CA SER A 10 7.10 -8.64 -23.94
C SER A 10 8.45 -8.48 -23.24
N GLY A 11 8.68 -9.18 -22.12
CA GLY A 11 9.90 -9.07 -21.31
C GLY A 11 10.02 -7.77 -20.53
N LEU A 12 8.95 -6.96 -20.45
CA LEU A 12 8.93 -5.70 -19.70
C LEU A 12 8.61 -5.93 -18.22
N GLY A 13 7.69 -6.86 -17.94
CA GLY A 13 7.20 -7.13 -16.59
C GLY A 13 6.53 -5.92 -15.94
N LEU A 14 6.35 -5.98 -14.62
CA LEU A 14 5.90 -4.85 -13.81
C LEU A 14 7.08 -4.16 -13.11
N PRO A 15 7.03 -2.82 -12.95
CA PRO A 15 7.96 -2.13 -12.08
C PRO A 15 7.96 -2.70 -10.65
N LYS A 16 9.15 -2.87 -10.06
CA LYS A 16 9.34 -3.46 -8.72
C LYS A 16 8.60 -2.75 -7.58
N TYR A 17 8.27 -1.47 -7.74
CA TYR A 17 7.56 -0.74 -6.69
C TYR A 17 6.15 -1.28 -6.43
N TYR A 18 5.54 -1.99 -7.40
CA TYR A 18 4.23 -2.61 -7.23
C TYR A 18 4.21 -3.75 -6.20
N GLU A 19 5.37 -4.27 -5.77
CA GLU A 19 5.48 -5.29 -4.73
C GLU A 19 5.08 -4.80 -3.34
N TRP A 20 5.12 -3.48 -3.12
CA TRP A 20 4.92 -2.89 -1.79
C TRP A 20 4.15 -1.57 -1.79
N ARG A 21 3.86 -1.02 -2.96
CA ARG A 21 3.14 0.23 -3.16
C ARG A 21 2.12 0.08 -4.28
N SER A 22 0.91 0.61 -4.10
CA SER A 22 -0.15 0.42 -5.11
C SER A 22 -0.15 1.47 -6.22
N ARG A 23 0.44 2.66 -5.97
CA ARG A 23 0.38 3.82 -6.88
C ARG A 23 1.73 4.49 -7.03
N SER A 24 2.06 4.88 -8.26
CA SER A 24 3.32 5.52 -8.67
C SER A 24 3.29 7.05 -8.64
N GLY A 25 2.23 7.67 -8.10
CA GLY A 25 1.97 9.10 -8.28
C GLY A 25 2.94 10.04 -7.55
N CYS A 26 2.93 10.03 -6.21
CA CYS A 26 3.75 10.91 -5.38
C CYS A 26 4.76 10.10 -4.57
N THR A 27 5.91 10.67 -4.24
CA THR A 27 6.88 10.02 -3.33
C THR A 27 6.30 9.91 -1.92
N PHE A 28 5.72 11.00 -1.41
CA PHE A 28 5.05 11.10 -0.10
C PHE A 28 3.58 11.51 -0.27
N CYS A 29 2.68 10.94 0.52
CA CYS A 29 1.24 11.21 0.38
C CYS A 29 0.48 10.92 1.69
N PHE A 30 -0.47 11.78 2.07
CA PHE A 30 -1.36 11.58 3.25
C PHE A 30 -2.21 10.32 3.17
N TYR A 31 -2.51 9.89 1.95
CA TYR A 31 -3.33 8.71 1.69
C TYR A 31 -2.49 7.45 1.53
N GLN A 32 -1.16 7.54 1.71
CA GLN A 32 -0.29 6.38 1.72
C GLN A 32 -0.58 5.53 2.95
N ARG A 33 -0.77 4.23 2.73
CA ARG A 33 -1.15 3.32 3.81
C ARG A 33 0.05 3.05 4.70
N LYS A 34 -0.22 2.72 5.96
CA LYS A 34 0.81 2.39 6.95
C LYS A 34 1.75 1.28 6.47
N ILE A 35 1.22 0.26 5.79
CA ILE A 35 2.04 -0.81 5.20
C ILE A 35 2.95 -0.33 4.07
N GLU A 36 2.52 0.68 3.30
CA GLU A 36 3.34 1.29 2.25
C GLU A 36 4.43 2.20 2.87
N TRP A 37 4.16 2.86 4.00
CA TRP A 37 5.18 3.56 4.79
C TRP A 37 6.23 2.60 5.36
N VAL A 38 5.82 1.45 5.90
CA VAL A 38 6.74 0.38 6.31
C VAL A 38 7.56 -0.11 5.12
N GLY A 39 6.92 -0.34 3.96
CA GLY A 39 7.61 -0.74 2.74
C GLY A 39 8.62 0.29 2.23
N LEU A 40 8.32 1.58 2.40
CA LEU A 40 9.23 2.69 2.10
C LEU A 40 10.44 2.67 3.04
N LEU A 41 10.23 2.54 4.35
CA LEU A 41 11.30 2.44 5.35
C LEU A 41 12.27 1.29 5.04
N GLU A 42 11.74 0.12 4.67
CA GLU A 42 12.55 -1.09 4.42
C GLU A 42 13.37 -1.02 3.12
N ARG A 43 12.86 -0.35 2.08
CA ARG A 43 13.46 -0.35 0.74
C ARG A 43 14.19 0.95 0.41
N HIS A 44 13.72 2.06 0.96
CA HIS A 44 14.19 3.41 0.69
C HIS A 44 14.26 4.22 2.01
N PRO A 45 15.11 3.81 2.97
CA PRO A 45 15.20 4.46 4.28
C PRO A 45 15.53 5.95 4.18
N GLU A 46 16.34 6.35 3.20
CA GLU A 46 16.68 7.77 2.96
C GLU A 46 15.45 8.62 2.64
N ALA A 47 14.55 8.11 1.78
CA ALA A 47 13.30 8.79 1.44
C ALA A 47 12.32 8.79 2.62
N PHE A 48 12.34 7.76 3.46
CA PHE A 48 11.55 7.74 4.69
C PHE A 48 12.02 8.81 5.69
N GLU A 49 13.33 8.95 5.86
CA GLU A 49 13.92 10.00 6.72
C GLU A 49 13.65 11.41 6.16
N GLU A 50 13.70 11.58 4.83
CA GLU A 50 13.29 12.84 4.19
C GLU A 50 11.84 13.18 4.49
N ALA A 51 10.93 12.21 4.37
CA ALA A 51 9.52 12.40 4.73
C ALA A 51 9.37 12.78 6.21
N LYS A 52 10.06 12.09 7.11
CA LYS A 52 10.02 12.37 8.56
C LYS A 52 10.47 13.80 8.86
N ALA A 53 11.51 14.29 8.18
CA ALA A 53 12.01 15.66 8.35
C ALA A 53 10.99 16.74 7.91
N TYR A 54 10.04 16.42 7.03
CA TYR A 54 8.98 17.33 6.64
C TYR A 54 7.79 17.37 7.62
N GLU A 55 7.68 16.42 8.55
CA GLU A 55 6.66 16.48 9.60
C GLU A 55 6.90 17.69 10.51
N LYS A 56 5.83 18.40 10.90
CA LYS A 56 5.93 19.61 11.73
C LYS A 56 5.30 19.35 13.09
N GLN A 57 6.08 19.57 14.15
CA GLN A 57 5.60 19.51 15.53
C GLN A 57 4.88 20.82 15.91
N ALA A 58 3.86 20.72 16.76
CA ALA A 58 2.93 21.82 17.09
C ALA A 58 3.53 23.01 17.86
N MET A 59 4.83 23.00 18.19
CA MET A 59 5.41 24.03 19.07
C MET A 59 5.50 25.42 18.41
N ASP A 60 5.63 25.50 17.09
CA ASP A 60 5.84 26.78 16.38
C ASP A 60 4.68 27.21 15.47
N ASN A 61 3.74 26.33 15.12
CA ASN A 61 2.68 26.63 14.17
C ASN A 61 1.35 26.05 14.63
N HIS A 62 0.27 26.81 14.40
CA HIS A 62 -1.11 26.52 14.81
C HIS A 62 -1.73 25.21 14.28
N SER A 63 -0.96 24.29 13.67
CA SER A 63 -1.38 22.93 13.34
C SER A 63 -0.16 22.01 13.19
N ALA A 64 -0.05 20.97 14.04
CA ALA A 64 0.86 19.87 13.79
C ALA A 64 0.47 19.13 12.50
N PHE A 65 1.47 18.61 11.82
CA PHE A 65 1.31 17.93 10.55
C PHE A 65 2.08 16.62 10.57
N THR A 66 1.37 15.52 10.30
CA THR A 66 1.94 14.18 10.11
C THR A 66 1.47 13.59 8.79
N TRP A 67 2.27 12.72 8.20
CA TRP A 67 1.93 12.02 6.95
C TRP A 67 0.90 10.92 7.16
N SER A 68 0.97 10.24 8.30
CA SER A 68 0.07 9.17 8.67
C SER A 68 -1.03 9.69 9.59
N GLU A 69 -2.26 9.24 9.37
CA GLU A 69 -3.36 9.55 10.27
C GLU A 69 -3.09 9.00 11.67
N ARG A 70 -3.18 9.91 12.66
CA ARG A 70 -3.13 9.65 14.11
C ARG A 70 -1.76 9.26 14.67
N GLU A 71 -0.70 9.25 13.86
CA GLU A 71 0.68 8.99 14.31
C GLU A 71 1.69 9.65 13.36
N SER A 72 2.83 10.07 13.90
CA SER A 72 4.00 10.51 13.15
C SER A 72 4.73 9.34 12.49
N LEU A 73 5.62 9.64 11.54
CA LEU A 73 6.52 8.63 10.98
C LEU A 73 7.53 8.12 12.00
N GLU A 74 7.87 8.92 13.02
CA GLU A 74 8.72 8.49 14.13
C GLU A 74 8.04 7.42 14.98
N GLU A 75 6.78 7.62 15.37
CA GLU A 75 5.98 6.61 16.07
C GLU A 75 5.71 5.37 15.21
N LEU A 76 5.48 5.56 13.90
CA LEU A 76 5.25 4.45 12.97
C LEU A 76 6.49 3.56 12.79
N ALA A 77 7.69 4.14 12.89
CA ALA A 77 8.97 3.44 12.74
C ALA A 77 9.35 2.60 13.96
N ASP A 78 8.62 2.67 15.07
CA ASP A 78 8.84 1.81 16.23
C ASP A 78 8.71 0.32 15.85
N PRO A 79 9.67 -0.55 16.25
CA PRO A 79 9.63 -1.97 15.86
C PRO A 79 8.36 -2.71 16.27
N GLU A 80 7.79 -2.40 17.44
CA GLU A 80 6.52 -2.99 17.90
C GLU A 80 5.38 -2.53 17.00
N ARG A 81 5.37 -1.24 16.63
CA ARG A 81 4.38 -0.66 15.74
C ARG A 81 4.46 -1.24 14.33
N ILE A 82 5.65 -1.41 13.78
CA ILE A 82 5.90 -2.06 12.49
C ILE A 82 5.36 -3.50 12.50
N ALA A 83 5.67 -4.26 13.55
CA ALA A 83 5.19 -5.64 13.69
C ALA A 83 3.65 -5.69 13.71
N GLN A 84 3.02 -4.76 14.44
CA GLN A 84 1.57 -4.63 14.46
C GLN A 84 1.01 -4.33 13.08
N ILE A 85 1.55 -3.36 12.34
CA ILE A 85 1.10 -2.98 10.99
C ILE A 85 1.17 -4.18 10.03
N LYS A 86 2.27 -4.94 10.06
CA LYS A 86 2.45 -6.14 9.23
C LYS A 86 1.46 -7.24 9.59
N ALA A 87 1.25 -7.52 10.87
CA ALA A 87 0.26 -8.50 11.33
C ALA A 87 -1.16 -8.11 10.91
N ASP A 88 -1.48 -6.83 10.98
CA ASP A 88 -2.74 -6.25 10.54
C ASP A 88 -2.96 -6.33 9.02
N TYR A 89 -1.89 -6.16 8.25
CA TYR A 89 -1.90 -6.35 6.80
C TYR A 89 -2.15 -7.82 6.44
N GLU A 90 -1.44 -8.76 7.06
CA GLU A 90 -1.61 -10.19 6.80
C GLU A 90 -3.04 -10.65 7.14
N LYS A 91 -3.58 -10.26 8.30
CA LYS A 91 -4.97 -10.54 8.67
C LYS A 91 -5.97 -10.02 7.65
N ARG A 92 -5.74 -8.83 7.08
CA ARG A 92 -6.59 -8.29 6.00
C ARG A 92 -6.45 -9.14 4.75
N LEU A 93 -5.23 -9.51 4.36
CA LEU A 93 -4.95 -10.32 3.18
C LEU A 93 -5.64 -11.68 3.26
N GLU A 94 -5.54 -12.36 4.41
CA GLU A 94 -6.25 -13.62 4.66
C GLU A 94 -7.77 -13.49 4.54
N ARG A 95 -8.35 -12.41 5.09
CA ARG A 95 -9.79 -12.14 4.99
C ARG A 95 -10.21 -11.89 3.54
N ALA A 96 -9.41 -11.14 2.78
CA ALA A 96 -9.66 -10.88 1.36
C ALA A 96 -9.60 -12.18 0.54
N LYS A 97 -8.55 -13.00 0.74
CA LYS A 97 -8.42 -14.34 0.13
C LYS A 97 -9.63 -15.22 0.40
N LYS A 98 -10.13 -15.24 1.64
CA LYS A 98 -11.32 -16.05 2.04
C LYS A 98 -12.64 -15.55 1.43
N ARG A 99 -12.76 -14.25 1.19
CA ARG A 99 -13.98 -13.63 0.63
C ARG A 99 -13.98 -13.60 -0.90
N ARG A 100 -12.84 -13.91 -1.52
CA ARG A 100 -12.67 -13.78 -2.96
C ARG A 100 -13.52 -14.80 -3.71
N ILE A 101 -14.39 -14.29 -4.57
CA ILE A 101 -15.12 -15.11 -5.54
C ILE A 101 -14.20 -15.32 -6.74
N ALA A 102 -13.89 -16.57 -7.05
CA ALA A 102 -13.04 -16.90 -8.20
C ALA A 102 -13.70 -16.42 -9.49
N ASN A 103 -13.00 -15.58 -10.26
CA ASN A 103 -13.46 -15.18 -11.58
C ASN A 103 -13.18 -16.33 -12.57
N PRO A 104 -14.21 -16.94 -13.20
CA PRO A 104 -14.01 -18.06 -14.13
C PRO A 104 -13.13 -17.71 -15.34
N LEU A 105 -13.08 -16.42 -15.71
CA LEU A 105 -12.25 -15.94 -16.83
C LEU A 105 -10.81 -15.63 -16.40
N ARG A 106 -10.56 -15.47 -15.09
CA ARG A 106 -9.28 -15.04 -14.51
C ARG A 106 -9.08 -15.62 -13.10
N ALA A 107 -8.84 -16.92 -13.03
CA ALA A 107 -8.68 -17.63 -11.76
C ALA A 107 -7.42 -17.20 -10.97
N ASP A 108 -6.33 -16.86 -11.66
CA ASP A 108 -5.00 -16.68 -11.04
C ASP A 108 -4.59 -15.22 -10.81
N GLU A 109 -5.52 -14.25 -10.87
CA GLU A 109 -5.16 -12.85 -10.65
C GLU A 109 -4.70 -12.63 -9.19
N PRO A 110 -3.58 -11.98 -8.89
CA PRO A 110 -3.19 -11.70 -7.50
C PRO A 110 -4.08 -10.60 -6.89
N ILE A 111 -4.31 -10.67 -5.58
CA ILE A 111 -4.97 -9.59 -4.84
C ILE A 111 -3.95 -8.45 -4.70
N ASP A 112 -4.21 -7.32 -5.34
CA ASP A 112 -3.37 -6.14 -5.17
C ASP A 112 -3.76 -5.33 -3.92
N LEU A 113 -2.89 -4.41 -3.55
CA LEU A 113 -3.10 -3.51 -2.43
C LEU A 113 -4.41 -2.73 -2.57
N ASP A 114 -4.76 -2.24 -3.76
CA ASP A 114 -5.95 -1.41 -3.94
C ASP A 114 -7.25 -2.20 -3.74
N GLU A 115 -7.30 -3.45 -4.21
CA GLU A 115 -8.38 -4.40 -3.92
C GLU A 115 -8.50 -4.65 -2.41
N LEU A 116 -7.36 -4.85 -1.72
CA LEU A 116 -7.32 -5.17 -0.29
C LEU A 116 -7.92 -4.06 0.60
N TYR A 117 -7.81 -2.80 0.19
CA TYR A 117 -8.28 -1.64 0.95
C TYR A 117 -9.50 -0.96 0.31
N GLY A 118 -10.28 -1.71 -0.48
CA GLY A 118 -11.66 -1.34 -0.81
C GLY A 118 -11.89 -0.72 -2.19
N ASN A 119 -10.88 -0.66 -3.06
CA ASN A 119 -11.09 -0.36 -4.47
C ASN A 119 -11.44 -1.67 -5.20
N SER A 120 -12.66 -2.16 -5.00
CA SER A 120 -13.10 -3.39 -5.64
C SER A 120 -13.22 -3.19 -7.15
N LYS A 121 -12.44 -3.95 -7.91
CA LYS A 121 -12.54 -4.01 -9.39
C LYS A 121 -13.69 -4.93 -9.77
N VAL A 122 -14.90 -4.61 -9.34
CA VAL A 122 -16.10 -5.42 -9.63
C VAL A 122 -16.71 -4.99 -10.96
N CYS A 123 -16.97 -5.98 -11.82
CA CYS A 123 -17.77 -5.75 -13.02
C CYS A 123 -19.24 -5.63 -12.59
N LEU A 124 -19.83 -4.44 -12.74
CA LEU A 124 -21.24 -4.18 -12.43
C LEU A 124 -22.20 -5.11 -13.19
N ALA A 125 -21.78 -5.65 -14.33
CA ALA A 125 -22.58 -6.59 -15.12
C ALA A 125 -22.62 -8.03 -14.54
N CYS A 126 -21.61 -8.43 -13.75
CA CYS A 126 -21.47 -9.80 -13.22
C CYS A 126 -21.63 -9.89 -11.70
N HIS A 127 -21.82 -8.76 -11.00
CA HIS A 127 -21.97 -8.68 -9.54
C HIS A 127 -23.40 -9.05 -9.08
N LYS A 128 -24.04 -10.04 -9.69
CA LYS A 128 -25.31 -10.60 -9.20
C LYS A 128 -25.06 -11.79 -8.29
#